data_AF-A0A5A8DDD5-F1
#
_entry.id   AF-A0A5A8DDD5-F1
#
_cell.length_a   1.000
_cell.length_b   1.000
_cell.length_c   1.000
_cell.angle_alpha   90.00
_cell.angle_beta   90.00
_cell.angle_gamma   90.00
#
_symmetry.space_group_name_H-M   'P 1'
#
loop_
_entity.id
_entity.type
_entity.pdbx_description
1 polymer ?
#
loop_
_entity_poly.entity_id
_entity_poly.type
_entity_poly.pdbx_seq_one_letter_code
_entity_poly.pdbx_strand_id
1 'polypeptide(L)'
;MELNGTVSVDGQSGRAYTSGSGSASGGGAGGSLLVVASRLSGTGTLSADGGAGADGYGTLDSNGGSGGRIAIHAHETSRGVSFTGAVRARAGAAYGSWGAQAAAGTVYWCDGRASESEAALEGEANVHRCGVRRLELDNSDRVRTPYFTQLQLPAWRRLVEVDELHLGSGVQLAVPGPPVFDPVAMPLNRTAVVLGNVTGVGSGTSALHALAGTTVSLAGLRPGAARTGSGFARARSSGSCP
;
A
#
# COMPACT_ATOMS: atom_id res chain seq x y z
N MET A 1 -11.82 -15.48 14.59
CA MET A 1 -12.73 -14.35 14.35
C MET A 1 -13.56 -14.67 13.14
N GLU A 2 -14.88 -14.65 13.30
CA GLU A 2 -15.81 -14.67 12.17
C GLU A 2 -16.33 -13.24 11.97
N LEU A 3 -16.17 -12.70 10.77
CA LEU A 3 -16.59 -11.36 10.40
C LEU A 3 -17.56 -11.43 9.21
N ASN A 4 -18.84 -11.23 9.50
CA ASN A 4 -19.90 -11.12 8.49
C ASN A 4 -20.47 -9.69 8.38
N GLY A 5 -20.07 -8.80 9.29
CA GLY A 5 -20.45 -7.39 9.31
C GLY A 5 -19.36 -6.46 8.77
N THR A 6 -19.50 -5.16 9.04
CA THR A 6 -18.54 -4.14 8.62
C THR A 6 -17.74 -3.62 9.80
N VAL A 7 -16.42 -3.60 9.67
CA VAL A 7 -15.53 -2.79 10.51
C VAL A 7 -14.92 -1.72 9.62
N SER A 8 -15.14 -0.46 9.97
CA SER A 8 -14.69 0.68 9.17
C SER A 8 -13.98 1.69 10.05
N VAL A 9 -12.83 2.14 9.55
CA VAL A 9 -12.11 3.33 9.99
C VAL A 9 -12.02 4.33 8.84
N ASP A 10 -13.08 4.40 8.03
CA ASP A 10 -13.12 5.26 6.84
C ASP A 10 -13.06 6.73 7.23
N GLY A 11 -12.42 7.51 6.37
CA GLY A 11 -12.42 8.96 6.46
C GLY A 11 -13.82 9.53 6.21
N GLN A 12 -14.17 10.59 6.93
CA GLN A 12 -15.44 11.29 6.70
C GLN A 12 -15.41 12.02 5.37
N SER A 13 -16.52 11.97 4.63
CA SER A 13 -16.66 12.79 3.43
C SER A 13 -16.64 14.28 3.77
N GLY A 14 -16.13 15.06 2.83
CA GLY A 14 -16.19 16.50 2.84
C GLY A 14 -17.62 17.01 2.95
N ARG A 15 -17.77 18.22 3.48
CA ARG A 15 -19.03 18.93 3.56
C ARG A 15 -19.11 19.94 2.43
N ALA A 16 -20.19 19.86 1.67
CA ALA A 16 -20.49 20.81 0.61
C ALA A 16 -20.75 22.21 1.17
N TYR A 17 -20.38 23.22 0.40
CA TYR A 17 -20.65 24.63 0.71
C TYR A 17 -21.09 25.36 -0.56
N THR A 18 -22.33 25.10 -0.97
CA THR A 18 -22.88 25.58 -2.25
C THR A 18 -23.82 26.78 -2.11
N SER A 19 -24.36 27.03 -0.92
CA SER A 19 -25.32 28.12 -0.66
C SER A 19 -24.66 29.48 -0.37
N GLY A 20 -23.34 29.52 -0.20
CA GLY A 20 -22.56 30.75 -0.03
C GLY A 20 -21.28 30.69 -0.86
N SER A 21 -20.61 31.83 -1.06
CA SER A 21 -19.37 31.92 -1.82
C SER A 21 -18.15 31.44 -1.01
N GLY A 22 -18.07 30.13 -0.74
CA GLY A 22 -17.01 29.53 0.08
C GLY A 22 -16.58 28.14 -0.38
N SER A 23 -15.50 27.65 0.24
CA SER A 23 -14.88 26.36 -0.08
C SER A 23 -15.58 25.19 0.60
N ALA A 24 -15.66 24.08 -0.12
CA ALA A 24 -15.98 22.80 0.48
C ALA A 24 -14.85 22.31 1.38
N SER A 25 -15.17 21.49 2.39
CA SER A 25 -14.12 20.80 3.14
C SER A 25 -13.69 19.54 2.40
N GLY A 26 -12.38 19.23 2.42
CA GLY A 26 -11.87 17.97 1.87
C GLY A 26 -12.34 16.74 2.65
N GLY A 27 -12.22 15.58 2.00
CA GLY A 27 -12.45 14.30 2.64
C GLY A 27 -11.36 13.94 3.65
N GLY A 28 -11.74 13.36 4.78
CA GLY A 28 -10.82 12.85 5.79
C GLY A 28 -10.01 11.64 5.28
N ALA A 29 -8.81 11.45 5.80
CA ALA A 29 -8.01 10.26 5.51
C ALA A 29 -8.60 9.01 6.18
N GLY A 30 -8.44 7.85 5.55
CA GLY A 30 -8.72 6.55 6.15
C GLY A 30 -7.77 6.27 7.33
N GLY A 31 -8.30 5.61 8.35
CA GLY A 31 -7.57 5.27 9.57
C GLY A 31 -6.65 4.06 9.44
N SER A 32 -6.26 3.47 10.57
CA SER A 32 -5.48 2.24 10.60
C SER A 32 -6.23 1.14 11.36
N LEU A 33 -6.24 -0.06 10.78
CA LEU A 33 -6.89 -1.24 11.35
C LEU A 33 -5.85 -2.37 11.49
N LEU A 34 -5.73 -2.91 12.70
CA LEU A 34 -4.92 -4.09 12.98
C LEU A 34 -5.85 -5.23 13.42
N VAL A 35 -5.83 -6.33 12.68
CA VAL A 35 -6.51 -7.58 13.05
C VAL A 35 -5.45 -8.59 13.45
N VAL A 36 -5.54 -9.09 14.67
CA VAL A 36 -4.72 -10.23 15.13
C VAL A 36 -5.67 -11.33 15.55
N ALA A 37 -5.64 -12.44 14.83
CA ALA A 37 -6.52 -13.57 15.11
C ALA A 37 -5.82 -14.89 14.79
N SER A 38 -6.12 -15.92 15.59
CA SER A 38 -5.69 -17.29 15.28
C SER A 38 -6.29 -17.79 13.98
N ARG A 39 -7.49 -17.31 13.63
CA ARG A 39 -8.24 -17.62 12.39
C ARG A 39 -9.11 -16.42 12.02
N LEU A 40 -9.24 -16.15 10.72
CA LEU A 40 -10.16 -15.15 10.17
C LEU A 40 -11.06 -15.81 9.11
N SER A 41 -12.37 -15.68 9.27
CA SER A 41 -13.38 -16.25 8.37
C SER A 41 -14.58 -15.32 8.19
N GLY A 42 -15.38 -15.54 7.15
CA GLY A 42 -16.63 -14.79 6.91
C GLY A 42 -16.61 -13.96 5.63
N THR A 43 -17.69 -13.22 5.39
CA THR A 43 -17.91 -12.48 4.13
C THR A 43 -18.07 -10.98 4.34
N GLY A 44 -17.73 -10.48 5.53
CA GLY A 44 -17.91 -9.09 5.93
C GLY A 44 -16.96 -8.12 5.22
N THR A 45 -16.84 -6.90 5.76
CA THR A 45 -15.99 -5.86 5.18
C THR A 45 -15.06 -5.27 6.23
N LEU A 46 -13.77 -5.16 5.88
CA LEU A 46 -12.78 -4.35 6.58
C LEU A 46 -12.43 -3.15 5.71
N SER A 47 -12.60 -1.94 6.23
CA SER A 47 -12.46 -0.72 5.43
C SER A 47 -11.65 0.35 6.13
N ALA A 48 -10.73 0.95 5.38
CA ALA A 48 -9.95 2.13 5.75
C ALA A 48 -9.85 3.08 4.54
N ASP A 49 -10.95 3.27 3.82
CA ASP A 49 -11.02 4.15 2.67
C ASP A 49 -10.98 5.63 3.12
N GLY A 50 -10.39 6.49 2.30
CA GLY A 50 -10.51 7.94 2.48
C GLY A 50 -11.92 8.44 2.16
N GLY A 51 -12.33 9.51 2.85
CA GLY A 51 -13.60 10.18 2.59
C GLY A 51 -13.59 10.92 1.26
N ALA A 52 -14.75 11.04 0.61
CA ALA A 52 -14.85 11.80 -0.64
C ALA A 52 -14.68 13.31 -0.40
N GLY A 53 -14.20 14.03 -1.40
CA GLY A 53 -14.32 15.48 -1.46
C GLY A 53 -15.78 15.91 -1.68
N ALA A 54 -15.99 17.22 -1.70
CA ALA A 54 -17.32 17.81 -1.80
C ALA A 54 -17.35 19.07 -2.66
N ASP A 55 -18.57 19.44 -3.04
CA ASP A 55 -18.95 20.58 -3.89
C ASP A 55 -18.82 21.92 -3.18
N GLY A 56 -18.06 22.84 -3.77
CA GLY A 56 -17.91 24.20 -3.28
C GLY A 56 -18.51 25.22 -4.23
N TYR A 57 -18.47 26.50 -3.87
CA TYR A 57 -18.98 27.53 -4.79
C TYR A 57 -18.03 27.74 -5.98
N GLY A 58 -18.57 27.62 -7.20
CA GLY A 58 -17.82 27.87 -8.43
C GLY A 58 -16.73 26.82 -8.66
N THR A 59 -15.48 27.16 -8.37
CA THR A 59 -14.31 26.27 -8.52
C THR A 59 -13.73 25.81 -7.18
N LEU A 60 -14.39 26.15 -6.06
CA LEU A 60 -13.91 25.92 -4.71
C LEU A 60 -14.26 24.53 -4.16
N ASP A 61 -14.30 23.53 -5.04
CA ASP A 61 -14.47 22.11 -4.68
C ASP A 61 -13.27 21.60 -3.86
N SER A 62 -13.35 20.33 -3.46
CA SER A 62 -12.32 19.71 -2.64
C SER A 62 -11.98 18.29 -3.08
N ASN A 63 -10.76 17.88 -2.71
CA ASN A 63 -10.27 16.53 -2.94
C ASN A 63 -10.78 15.54 -1.87
N GLY A 64 -10.78 14.26 -2.22
CA GLY A 64 -10.94 13.18 -1.26
C GLY A 64 -9.67 12.94 -0.44
N GLY A 65 -9.83 12.28 0.71
CA GLY A 65 -8.73 11.89 1.59
C GLY A 65 -7.98 10.66 1.09
N SER A 66 -6.77 10.43 1.61
CA SER A 66 -5.99 9.23 1.28
C SER A 66 -6.61 7.97 1.88
N GLY A 67 -6.31 6.82 1.27
CA GLY A 67 -6.57 5.53 1.90
C GLY A 67 -5.72 5.33 3.16
N GLY A 68 -6.22 4.47 4.04
CA GLY A 68 -5.61 4.14 5.32
C GLY A 68 -4.71 2.91 5.26
N ARG A 69 -4.56 2.21 6.39
CA ARG A 69 -3.75 0.99 6.46
C ARG A 69 -4.50 -0.12 7.15
N ILE A 70 -4.48 -1.30 6.56
CA ILE A 70 -5.04 -2.51 7.15
C ILE A 70 -3.91 -3.51 7.27
N ALA A 71 -3.70 -4.07 8.46
CA ALA A 71 -2.77 -5.17 8.71
C ALA A 71 -3.54 -6.33 9.33
N ILE A 72 -3.45 -7.51 8.72
CA ILE A 72 -4.16 -8.71 9.14
C ILE A 72 -3.12 -9.78 9.44
N HIS A 73 -3.06 -10.19 10.71
CA HIS A 73 -2.28 -11.31 11.18
C HIS A 73 -3.23 -12.47 11.46
N ALA A 74 -3.33 -13.38 10.49
CA ALA A 74 -4.21 -14.54 10.54
C ALA A 74 -3.35 -15.82 10.58
N HIS A 75 -3.15 -16.36 11.78
CA HIS A 75 -2.11 -17.36 12.05
C HIS A 75 -2.51 -18.81 11.72
N GLU A 76 -3.65 -19.07 11.08
CA GLU A 76 -4.11 -20.43 10.82
C GLU A 76 -3.22 -21.08 9.75
N THR A 77 -2.51 -22.14 10.13
CA THR A 77 -1.48 -22.81 9.32
C THR A 77 -2.01 -23.60 8.11
N SER A 78 -3.33 -23.69 7.97
CA SER A 78 -3.99 -24.64 7.06
C SER A 78 -4.78 -23.91 5.96
N ARG A 79 -4.08 -23.28 5.00
CA ARG A 79 -4.56 -22.83 3.65
C ARG A 79 -6.00 -22.28 3.55
N GLY A 80 -6.53 -21.70 4.62
CA GLY A 80 -7.95 -21.44 4.76
C GLY A 80 -8.19 -20.20 5.57
N VAL A 81 -7.56 -19.08 5.17
CA VAL A 81 -8.25 -17.80 5.37
C VAL A 81 -9.57 -17.95 4.62
N SER A 82 -10.61 -18.34 5.35
CA SER A 82 -11.96 -18.54 4.87
C SER A 82 -12.72 -17.21 4.84
N PHE A 83 -11.97 -16.12 4.97
CA PHE A 83 -12.48 -14.78 4.76
C PHE A 83 -12.50 -14.49 3.27
N THR A 84 -13.71 -14.47 2.70
CA THR A 84 -13.97 -14.10 1.31
C THR A 84 -14.64 -12.72 1.22
N GLY A 85 -14.66 -11.99 2.34
CA GLY A 85 -15.15 -10.63 2.42
C GLY A 85 -14.21 -9.60 1.78
N ALA A 86 -14.63 -8.34 1.77
CA ALA A 86 -13.88 -7.26 1.16
C ALA A 86 -12.90 -6.61 2.15
N VAL A 87 -11.65 -6.38 1.73
CA VAL A 87 -10.68 -5.56 2.46
C VAL A 87 -10.21 -4.43 1.56
N ARG A 88 -10.39 -3.18 2.00
CA ARG A 88 -10.15 -2.00 1.16
C ARG A 88 -9.57 -0.83 1.94
N ALA A 89 -8.60 -0.18 1.32
CA ALA A 89 -7.95 1.03 1.83
C ALA A 89 -7.67 1.99 0.65
N ARG A 90 -8.71 2.50 0.02
CA ARG A 90 -8.67 3.29 -1.22
C ARG A 90 -8.65 4.79 -0.91
N ALA A 91 -8.18 5.60 -1.85
CA ALA A 91 -8.39 7.04 -1.76
C ALA A 91 -9.87 7.40 -1.93
N GLY A 92 -10.34 8.43 -1.23
CA GLY A 92 -11.66 9.02 -1.45
C GLY A 92 -11.75 9.71 -2.81
N ALA A 93 -12.95 9.75 -3.39
CA ALA A 93 -13.22 10.42 -4.66
C ALA A 93 -12.97 11.93 -4.57
N ALA A 94 -12.30 12.54 -5.54
CA ALA A 94 -12.31 14.00 -5.68
C ALA A 94 -13.68 14.47 -6.22
N TYR A 95 -14.05 15.71 -5.93
CA TYR A 95 -15.25 16.33 -6.49
C TYR A 95 -14.91 17.34 -7.59
N GLY A 96 -15.75 17.44 -8.61
CA GLY A 96 -15.61 18.40 -9.69
C GLY A 96 -14.38 18.16 -10.59
N SER A 97 -13.82 19.25 -11.11
CA SER A 97 -12.67 19.21 -12.05
C SER A 97 -11.30 19.04 -11.38
N TRP A 98 -11.27 18.79 -10.06
CA TRP A 98 -10.02 18.57 -9.33
C TRP A 98 -9.39 17.25 -9.76
N GLY A 99 -8.30 17.32 -10.51
CA GLY A 99 -7.75 16.18 -11.26
C GLY A 99 -6.83 15.24 -10.47
N ALA A 100 -6.33 15.64 -9.30
CA ALA A 100 -5.36 14.84 -8.54
C ALA A 100 -6.01 14.20 -7.31
N GLN A 101 -6.29 12.91 -7.41
CA GLN A 101 -6.80 12.12 -6.31
C GLN A 101 -5.72 11.89 -5.24
N ALA A 102 -6.09 11.69 -3.98
CA ALA A 102 -5.14 11.26 -2.96
C ALA A 102 -4.59 9.85 -3.25
N ALA A 103 -3.50 9.48 -2.58
CA ALA A 103 -2.93 8.13 -2.69
C ALA A 103 -3.84 7.08 -2.04
N ALA A 104 -3.88 5.88 -2.64
CA ALA A 104 -4.44 4.72 -1.98
C ALA A 104 -3.63 4.37 -0.72
N GLY A 105 -4.23 3.57 0.14
CA GLY A 105 -3.65 2.98 1.32
C GLY A 105 -3.04 1.60 1.04
N THR A 106 -2.73 0.87 2.11
CA THR A 106 -2.13 -0.47 2.04
C THR A 106 -2.95 -1.50 2.80
N VAL A 107 -3.05 -2.71 2.25
CA VAL A 107 -3.58 -3.89 2.94
C VAL A 107 -2.47 -4.93 3.03
N TYR A 108 -2.07 -5.26 4.25
CA TYR A 108 -1.04 -6.24 4.55
C TYR A 108 -1.66 -7.50 5.17
N TRP A 109 -1.26 -8.65 4.66
CA TRP A 109 -1.67 -9.97 5.12
C TRP A 109 -0.43 -10.75 5.56
N CYS A 110 -0.49 -11.23 6.79
CA CYS A 110 0.42 -12.19 7.39
C CYS A 110 -0.38 -13.49 7.53
N ASP A 111 -0.34 -14.31 6.49
CA ASP A 111 -1.15 -15.52 6.36
C ASP A 111 -0.36 -16.74 6.84
N GLY A 112 -1.01 -17.57 7.64
CA GLY A 112 -0.41 -18.75 8.23
C GLY A 112 0.64 -18.43 9.29
N ARG A 113 1.41 -19.45 9.67
CA ARG A 113 2.45 -19.31 10.69
C ARG A 113 3.68 -20.14 10.34
N ALA A 114 4.79 -19.47 10.06
CA ALA A 114 6.09 -20.09 9.91
C ALA A 114 6.55 -20.71 11.23
N SER A 115 7.35 -21.78 11.14
CA SER A 115 8.04 -22.32 12.30
C SER A 115 9.00 -21.29 12.90
N GLU A 116 9.38 -21.48 14.15
CA GLU A 116 10.36 -20.59 14.80
C GLU A 116 11.71 -20.65 14.10
N SER A 117 12.11 -21.85 13.67
CA SER A 117 13.33 -22.06 12.90
C SER A 117 13.33 -21.32 11.57
N GLU A 118 12.24 -21.36 10.81
CA GLU A 118 12.13 -20.66 9.52
C GLU A 118 12.17 -19.14 9.72
N ALA A 119 11.34 -18.61 10.62
CA ALA A 119 11.31 -17.18 10.90
C ALA A 119 12.64 -16.68 11.48
N ALA A 120 13.37 -17.49 12.25
CA ALA A 120 14.70 -17.14 12.76
C ALA A 120 15.74 -17.03 11.63
N LEU A 121 15.63 -17.84 10.57
CA LEU A 121 16.50 -17.74 9.38
C LEU A 121 16.23 -16.46 8.58
N GLU A 122 14.98 -16.01 8.54
CA GLU A 122 14.58 -14.74 7.90
C GLU A 122 14.88 -13.51 8.77
N GLY A 123 15.12 -13.73 10.07
CA GLY A 123 15.54 -12.72 11.02
C GLY A 123 14.58 -11.52 11.09
N GLU A 124 15.10 -10.33 10.79
CA GLU A 124 14.29 -9.11 10.91
C GLU A 124 13.13 -9.06 9.90
N ALA A 125 13.21 -9.78 8.77
CA ALA A 125 12.20 -9.74 7.73
C ALA A 125 10.88 -10.43 8.10
N ASN A 126 10.88 -11.31 9.12
CA ASN A 126 9.71 -12.09 9.51
C ASN A 126 9.56 -12.26 11.03
N VAL A 127 9.68 -11.15 11.75
CA VAL A 127 9.47 -11.09 13.22
C VAL A 127 8.09 -11.62 13.63
N HIS A 128 7.09 -11.52 12.75
CA HIS A 128 5.72 -11.96 13.01
C HIS A 128 5.43 -13.41 12.62
N ARG A 129 6.43 -14.15 12.13
CA ARG A 129 6.33 -15.56 11.73
C ARG A 129 5.20 -15.80 10.73
N CYS A 130 5.02 -14.89 9.79
CA CYS A 130 4.06 -15.04 8.70
C CYS A 130 4.49 -16.23 7.84
N GLY A 131 3.55 -17.09 7.45
CA GLY A 131 3.82 -18.11 6.44
C GLY A 131 3.94 -17.49 5.05
N VAL A 132 3.07 -16.52 4.74
CA VAL A 132 3.11 -15.70 3.52
C VAL A 132 2.84 -14.24 3.89
N ARG A 133 3.68 -13.32 3.38
CA ARG A 133 3.58 -11.87 3.54
C ARG A 133 3.05 -11.28 2.25
N ARG A 134 1.74 -11.01 2.21
CA ARG A 134 1.07 -10.45 1.05
C ARG A 134 0.75 -8.97 1.27
N LEU A 135 1.06 -8.15 0.28
CA LEU A 135 0.80 -6.70 0.29
C LEU A 135 -0.09 -6.37 -0.91
N GLU A 136 -1.25 -5.78 -0.65
CA GLU A 136 -2.25 -5.43 -1.65
C GLU A 136 -2.50 -3.94 -1.62
N LEU A 137 -2.51 -3.34 -2.81
CA LEU A 137 -2.86 -1.95 -3.02
C LEU A 137 -3.77 -1.88 -4.24
N ASP A 138 -4.93 -1.27 -4.09
CA ASP A 138 -5.88 -1.05 -5.18
C ASP A 138 -6.56 0.30 -4.98
N ASN A 139 -6.67 1.08 -6.05
CA ASN A 139 -7.42 2.33 -6.06
C ASN A 139 -8.68 2.24 -6.96
N SER A 140 -9.06 1.04 -7.41
CA SER A 140 -10.29 0.76 -8.17
C SER A 140 -10.50 1.70 -9.37
N ASP A 141 -9.46 1.79 -10.21
CA ASP A 141 -9.41 2.56 -11.45
C ASP A 141 -9.60 4.09 -11.28
N ARG A 142 -9.54 4.59 -10.05
CA ARG A 142 -9.54 6.02 -9.76
C ARG A 142 -8.33 6.69 -10.42
N VAL A 143 -8.56 7.87 -11.01
CA VAL A 143 -7.63 8.60 -11.89
C VAL A 143 -6.23 8.64 -11.29
N ARG A 144 -5.20 8.48 -12.13
CA ARG A 144 -3.78 8.51 -11.77
C ARG A 144 -3.47 9.69 -10.84
N THR A 145 -3.26 9.38 -9.57
CA THR A 145 -2.73 10.31 -8.59
C THR A 145 -1.24 10.55 -8.84
N PRO A 146 -0.71 11.79 -8.75
CA PRO A 146 0.73 12.01 -8.69
C PRO A 146 1.34 11.65 -7.32
N TYR A 147 0.50 11.34 -6.32
CA TYR A 147 0.93 10.99 -4.98
C TYR A 147 1.25 9.50 -4.88
N PHE A 148 2.27 9.18 -4.09
CA PHE A 148 2.68 7.81 -3.85
C PHE A 148 2.01 7.25 -2.60
N THR A 149 1.45 6.06 -2.71
CA THR A 149 1.23 5.22 -1.53
C THR A 149 2.59 4.84 -0.97
N GLN A 150 2.83 5.13 0.31
CA GLN A 150 4.13 4.88 0.94
C GLN A 150 4.07 3.66 1.84
N LEU A 151 5.02 2.75 1.66
CA LEU A 151 5.28 1.71 2.65
C LEU A 151 6.02 2.34 3.83
N GLN A 152 5.33 2.55 4.96
CA GLN A 152 5.96 3.15 6.13
C GLN A 152 6.80 2.09 6.86
N LEU A 153 8.12 2.31 6.89
CA LEU A 153 9.08 1.45 7.55
C LEU A 153 9.61 2.15 8.82
N PRO A 154 9.82 1.42 9.93
CA PRO A 154 10.48 2.00 11.09
C PRO A 154 11.95 2.30 10.75
N ALA A 155 12.52 3.31 11.41
CA ALA A 155 13.85 3.86 11.07
C ALA A 155 15.01 2.85 11.08
N TRP A 156 14.84 1.72 11.78
CA TRP A 156 15.81 0.64 11.91
C TRP A 156 15.63 -0.49 10.90
N ARG A 157 14.49 -0.56 10.20
CA ARG A 157 14.21 -1.61 9.21
C ARG A 157 15.15 -1.43 8.02
N ARG A 158 15.90 -2.47 7.67
CA ARG A 158 16.81 -2.46 6.52
C ARG A 158 16.48 -3.53 5.49
N LEU A 159 15.85 -4.62 5.90
CA LEU A 159 15.33 -5.64 5.00
C LEU A 159 13.81 -5.73 5.10
N VAL A 160 13.15 -5.62 3.95
CA VAL A 160 11.71 -5.84 3.79
C VAL A 160 11.53 -6.95 2.76
N GLU A 161 10.72 -7.92 3.09
CA GLU A 161 10.37 -8.97 2.15
C GLU A 161 8.85 -9.06 2.05
N VAL A 162 8.36 -9.13 0.82
CA VAL A 162 6.95 -9.29 0.48
C VAL A 162 6.88 -10.48 -0.46
N ASP A 163 6.27 -11.57 -0.01
CA ASP A 163 6.19 -12.80 -0.78
C ASP A 163 5.21 -12.65 -1.96
N GLU A 164 4.13 -11.89 -1.75
CA GLU A 164 3.15 -11.58 -2.79
C GLU A 164 2.79 -10.09 -2.79
N LEU A 165 3.07 -9.39 -3.89
CA LEU A 165 2.68 -8.00 -4.09
C LEU A 165 1.58 -7.93 -5.15
N HIS A 166 0.40 -7.44 -4.76
CA HIS A 166 -0.68 -7.13 -5.67
C HIS A 166 -0.82 -5.62 -5.85
N LEU A 167 -0.52 -5.13 -7.05
CA LEU A 167 -0.76 -3.74 -7.44
C LEU A 167 -1.98 -3.70 -8.37
N GLY A 168 -3.15 -3.45 -7.79
CA GLY A 168 -4.38 -3.12 -8.50
C GLY A 168 -4.24 -1.79 -9.27
N SER A 169 -5.34 -1.21 -9.74
CA SER A 169 -5.28 -0.06 -10.64
C SER A 169 -5.15 1.28 -9.92
N GLY A 170 -4.51 2.25 -10.59
CA GLY A 170 -4.38 3.62 -10.08
C GLY A 170 -3.46 3.78 -8.87
N VAL A 171 -2.48 2.88 -8.68
CA VAL A 171 -1.58 2.87 -7.52
C VAL A 171 -0.14 3.18 -7.91
N GLN A 172 0.47 4.16 -7.25
CA GLN A 172 1.92 4.37 -7.29
C GLN A 172 2.52 4.01 -5.93
N LEU A 173 3.18 2.86 -5.80
CA LEU A 173 3.83 2.46 -4.56
C LEU A 173 5.26 3.02 -4.50
N ALA A 174 5.58 3.76 -3.45
CA ALA A 174 6.94 4.16 -3.14
C ALA A 174 7.45 3.46 -1.88
N VAL A 175 8.68 2.96 -1.95
CA VAL A 175 9.37 2.43 -0.77
C VAL A 175 10.47 3.41 -0.36
N PRO A 176 10.42 3.94 0.88
CA PRO A 176 11.41 4.90 1.36
C PRO A 176 12.74 4.23 1.70
N GLY A 177 13.81 4.97 1.44
CA GLY A 177 15.13 4.64 1.97
C GLY A 177 15.23 4.96 3.47
N PRO A 178 16.37 4.67 4.09
CA PRO A 178 16.59 5.02 5.49
C PRO A 178 16.58 6.54 5.69
N PRO A 179 16.27 7.02 6.91
CA PRO A 179 16.14 8.46 7.19
C PRO A 179 17.44 9.26 6.97
N VAL A 180 18.60 8.60 6.97
CA VAL A 180 19.89 9.19 6.62
C VAL A 180 20.48 8.35 5.48
N PHE A 181 20.43 8.84 4.26
CA PHE A 181 21.08 8.21 3.11
C PHE A 181 21.95 9.23 2.39
N ASP A 182 23.21 8.88 2.16
CA ASP A 182 24.13 9.62 1.31
C ASP A 182 24.77 8.65 0.31
N PRO A 183 24.62 8.88 -1.01
CA PRO A 183 25.13 7.96 -2.02
C PRO A 183 26.66 7.88 -2.09
N VAL A 184 27.38 8.83 -1.49
CA VAL A 184 28.85 8.94 -1.50
C VAL A 184 29.43 8.63 -0.12
N ALA A 185 28.92 9.27 0.93
CA ALA A 185 29.43 9.15 2.29
C ALA A 185 28.91 7.89 3.01
N MET A 186 27.70 7.41 2.68
CA MET A 186 27.08 6.25 3.32
C MET A 186 26.42 5.31 2.28
N PRO A 187 27.16 4.85 1.25
CA PRO A 187 26.58 4.13 0.11
C PRO A 187 25.91 2.81 0.49
N LEU A 188 26.26 2.24 1.65
CA LEU A 188 25.74 0.98 2.17
C LEU A 188 24.54 1.15 3.11
N ASN A 189 24.21 2.37 3.55
CA ASN A 189 23.03 2.58 4.40
C ASN A 189 21.78 2.58 3.52
N ARG A 190 21.31 1.39 3.15
CA ARG A 190 20.19 1.20 2.23
C ARG A 190 19.12 0.30 2.83
N THR A 191 17.91 0.48 2.34
CA THR A 191 16.79 -0.45 2.55
C THR A 191 16.75 -1.43 1.37
N ALA A 192 16.89 -2.71 1.64
CA ALA A 192 16.66 -3.78 0.69
C ALA A 192 15.19 -4.22 0.75
N VAL A 193 14.55 -4.31 -0.43
CA VAL A 193 13.19 -4.78 -0.60
C VAL A 193 13.22 -5.98 -1.53
N VAL A 194 12.86 -7.16 -1.02
CA VAL A 194 12.74 -8.38 -1.82
C VAL A 194 11.27 -8.63 -2.09
N LEU A 195 10.92 -8.73 -3.36
CA LEU A 195 9.55 -8.99 -3.82
C LEU A 195 9.50 -10.38 -4.43
N GLY A 196 8.61 -11.24 -3.95
CA GLY A 196 8.34 -12.54 -4.54
C GLY A 196 7.50 -12.42 -5.81
N ASN A 197 6.27 -12.91 -5.73
CA ASN A 197 5.32 -12.83 -6.83
C ASN A 197 4.71 -11.43 -6.93
N VAL A 198 4.82 -10.78 -8.08
CA VAL A 198 4.24 -9.45 -8.33
C VAL A 198 3.14 -9.56 -9.39
N THR A 199 1.93 -9.12 -9.04
CA THR A 199 0.74 -9.19 -9.91
C THR A 199 0.07 -7.83 -10.06
N GLY A 200 -0.79 -7.67 -11.08
CA GLY A 200 -1.54 -6.43 -11.35
C GLY A 200 -0.73 -5.29 -11.97
N VAL A 201 0.60 -5.40 -11.99
CA VAL A 201 1.52 -4.51 -12.72
C VAL A 201 1.35 -4.74 -14.23
N GLY A 202 0.35 -4.10 -14.82
CA GLY A 202 0.00 -4.34 -16.23
C GLY A 202 -1.22 -3.57 -16.75
N SER A 203 -2.03 -2.95 -15.87
CA SER A 203 -3.17 -2.10 -16.28
C SER A 203 -2.75 -0.76 -16.90
N GLY A 204 -1.45 -0.51 -17.09
CA GLY A 204 -0.93 0.75 -17.59
C GLY A 204 -1.12 1.94 -16.65
N THR A 205 -1.65 1.74 -15.43
CA THR A 205 -1.91 2.82 -14.45
C THR A 205 -1.11 2.72 -13.15
N SER A 206 -0.49 1.57 -12.87
CA SER A 206 0.20 1.32 -11.61
C SER A 206 1.71 1.15 -11.76
N ALA A 207 2.46 1.56 -10.74
CA ALA A 207 3.92 1.55 -10.76
C ALA A 207 4.54 1.38 -9.37
N LEU A 208 5.73 0.80 -9.32
CA LEU A 208 6.58 0.71 -8.14
C LEU A 208 7.78 1.65 -8.30
N HIS A 209 8.03 2.48 -7.29
CA HIS A 209 9.09 3.48 -7.24
C HIS A 209 10.02 3.19 -6.06
N ALA A 210 11.29 2.92 -6.37
CA ALA A 210 12.34 2.84 -5.36
C ALA A 210 12.90 4.26 -5.13
N LEU A 211 12.78 4.79 -3.93
CA LEU A 211 13.38 6.07 -3.57
C LEU A 211 14.89 5.92 -3.31
N ALA A 212 15.62 7.04 -3.29
CA ALA A 212 17.04 7.04 -2.98
C ALA A 212 17.33 6.28 -1.68
N GLY A 213 18.40 5.48 -1.67
CA GLY A 213 18.70 4.61 -0.54
C GLY A 213 17.88 3.32 -0.49
N THR A 214 17.05 3.01 -1.50
CA THR A 214 16.30 1.76 -1.59
C THR A 214 16.79 0.91 -2.76
N THR A 215 16.93 -0.39 -2.55
CA THR A 215 17.18 -1.39 -3.60
C THR A 215 16.04 -2.38 -3.63
N VAL A 216 15.41 -2.54 -4.79
CA VAL A 216 14.32 -3.53 -4.99
C VAL A 216 14.86 -4.69 -5.81
N SER A 217 14.67 -5.91 -5.33
CA SER A 217 14.99 -7.15 -6.03
C SER A 217 13.74 -8.03 -6.14
N LEU A 218 13.69 -8.85 -7.19
CA LEU A 218 12.65 -9.87 -7.38
C LEU A 218 13.23 -11.23 -7.00
N ALA A 219 12.60 -11.94 -6.06
CA ALA A 219 13.00 -13.27 -5.65
C ALA A 219 12.91 -14.22 -6.86
N GLY A 220 13.97 -15.00 -7.10
CA GLY A 220 14.05 -15.93 -8.22
C GLY A 220 14.69 -15.39 -9.50
N LEU A 221 15.07 -14.11 -9.58
CA LEU A 221 15.98 -13.63 -10.63
C LEU A 221 17.42 -13.63 -10.10
N ARG A 222 18.28 -14.47 -10.68
CA ARG A 222 19.73 -14.38 -10.47
C ARG A 222 20.20 -12.98 -10.88
N PRO A 223 21.26 -12.41 -10.26
CA PRO A 223 21.87 -11.18 -10.75
C PRO A 223 22.19 -11.32 -12.26
N GLY A 224 21.55 -10.51 -13.10
CA GLY A 224 21.69 -10.56 -14.57
C GLY A 224 20.60 -11.31 -15.34
N ALA A 225 19.61 -11.93 -14.69
CA ALA A 225 18.46 -12.52 -15.37
C ALA A 225 17.30 -11.51 -15.47
N ALA A 226 16.97 -11.07 -16.68
CA ALA A 226 15.71 -10.39 -16.97
C ALA A 226 14.65 -11.43 -17.36
N ARG A 227 13.54 -11.54 -16.61
CA ARG A 227 12.35 -12.23 -17.13
C ARG A 227 11.71 -11.31 -18.17
N THR A 228 11.76 -11.71 -19.43
CA THR A 228 10.97 -11.10 -20.51
C THR A 228 9.50 -11.48 -20.34
N GLY A 229 8.84 -10.84 -19.38
CA GLY A 229 7.38 -10.69 -19.35
C GLY A 229 7.09 -9.23 -19.68
N SER A 230 6.33 -8.99 -20.74
CA SER A 230 6.00 -7.66 -21.27
C SER A 230 5.46 -6.72 -20.19
N GLY A 231 6.26 -5.73 -19.78
CA GLY A 231 5.84 -4.68 -18.84
C GLY A 231 6.99 -4.19 -17.95
N PHE A 232 8.05 -3.67 -18.55
CA PHE A 232 9.19 -3.13 -17.78
C PHE A 232 8.74 -1.92 -16.94
N ALA A 233 8.82 -2.07 -15.61
CA ALA A 233 8.90 -0.95 -14.68
C ALA A 233 10.24 -0.23 -14.91
N ARG A 234 10.18 0.95 -15.52
CA ARG A 234 11.35 1.81 -15.66
C ARG A 234 11.59 2.47 -14.30
N ALA A 235 12.49 1.90 -13.49
CA ALA A 235 13.04 2.58 -12.34
C ALA A 235 13.78 3.84 -12.85
N ARG A 236 13.13 5.00 -12.82
CA ARG A 236 13.80 6.26 -13.09
C ARG A 236 14.58 6.64 -11.84
N SER A 237 15.89 6.43 -11.87
CA SER A 237 16.81 7.14 -10.99
C SER A 237 16.74 8.62 -11.38
N SER A 238 16.03 9.44 -10.61
CA SER A 238 16.21 10.89 -10.68
C SER A 238 17.52 11.24 -9.98
N GLY A 239 18.64 10.98 -10.66
CA GLY A 239 19.94 11.53 -10.34
C GLY A 239 20.16 12.77 -11.21
N SER A 240 19.80 13.95 -10.69
CA SER A 240 20.35 15.20 -11.18
C SER A 240 21.78 15.29 -10.64
N CYS A 241 22.78 15.10 -11.51
CA CYS A 241 24.13 15.58 -11.23
C CYS A 241 24.25 17.05 -11.68
N PRO A 242 24.92 17.92 -10.91
CA PRO A 242 25.42 19.19 -11.41
C PRO A 242 26.53 19.00 -12.45
#